data_AF-A0A838DAH7-F1
#
_entry.id   AF-A0A838DAH7-F1
#
_cell.length_a   1.000
_cell.length_b   1.000
_cell.length_c   1.000
_cell.angle_alpha   90.00
_cell.angle_beta   90.00
_cell.angle_gamma   90.00
#
_symmetry.space_group_name_H-M   'P 1'
#
loop_
_entity.id
_entity.type
_entity.pdbx_description
1 polymer ?
#
loop_
_entity_poly.entity_id
_entity_poly.type
_entity_poly.pdbx_seq_one_letter_code
_entity_poly.pdbx_strand_id
1 'polypeptide(L)'
;LDECKVTDDPDEKTSKASFNSGYNHGCSDAKISDPSKRYINQTGKGPSYHTSNFMNGYYDGFGDCLKPGNKNPVADAGPDKIELFEGQTITLDARNSYDPDGKIVKYEWRNGVNADPGCPYGKFTNKNSPTTQFVTPTSLTKDCSNWYEVVVTDNYGKRGVDAILITVKQL
;
A
#
# COMPACT_ATOMS: atom_id res chain seq x y z
N LEU A 1 -38.70 -24.79 -3.10
CA LEU A 1 -37.66 -23.82 -2.73
C LEU A 1 -36.76 -23.69 -3.94
N ASP A 2 -37.07 -22.65 -4.68
CA ASP A 2 -36.36 -21.92 -5.73
C ASP A 2 -35.25 -22.58 -6.57
N GLU A 3 -35.51 -22.45 -7.87
CA GLU A 3 -34.64 -22.62 -9.02
C GLU A 3 -33.34 -21.80 -8.88
N CYS A 4 -32.17 -22.46 -8.95
CA CYS A 4 -30.97 -21.77 -9.42
C CYS A 4 -31.14 -21.49 -10.92
N LYS A 5 -31.74 -20.35 -11.25
CA LYS A 5 -31.57 -19.72 -12.56
C LYS A 5 -30.10 -19.36 -12.71
N VAL A 6 -29.33 -20.23 -13.37
CA VAL A 6 -28.09 -19.81 -14.02
C VAL A 6 -28.54 -18.89 -15.15
N THR A 7 -28.36 -17.59 -14.96
CA THR A 7 -28.48 -16.62 -16.03
C THR A 7 -27.30 -16.86 -16.97
N ASP A 8 -27.49 -17.68 -18.00
CA ASP A 8 -26.61 -17.66 -19.17
C ASP A 8 -26.88 -16.37 -19.95
N ASP A 9 -26.50 -15.23 -19.35
CA ASP A 9 -26.53 -13.93 -20.01
C ASP A 9 -25.34 -13.84 -20.98
N PRO A 10 -25.57 -13.80 -22.30
CA PRO A 10 -24.49 -13.66 -23.28
C PRO A 10 -23.70 -12.36 -23.09
N ASP A 11 -24.28 -11.32 -22.49
CA ASP A 11 -23.61 -10.05 -22.20
C ASP A 11 -22.65 -10.16 -21.00
N GLU A 12 -22.95 -11.05 -20.04
CA GLU A 12 -22.04 -11.35 -18.92
C GLU A 12 -20.84 -12.20 -19.38
N LYS A 13 -21.06 -13.18 -20.27
CA LYS A 13 -19.95 -13.98 -20.85
C LYS A 13 -19.04 -13.14 -21.74
N THR A 14 -19.59 -12.25 -22.55
CA THR A 14 -18.82 -11.38 -23.45
C THR A 14 -18.08 -10.28 -22.69
N SER A 15 -18.67 -9.72 -21.64
CA SER A 15 -17.96 -8.79 -20.73
C SER A 15 -16.80 -9.49 -20.00
N LYS A 16 -17.00 -10.68 -19.44
CA LYS A 16 -15.89 -11.44 -18.81
C LYS A 16 -14.76 -11.78 -19.79
N ALA A 17 -15.11 -12.12 -21.04
CA ALA A 17 -14.12 -12.39 -22.09
C ALA A 17 -13.33 -11.12 -22.49
N SER A 18 -13.99 -9.98 -22.64
CA SER A 18 -13.36 -8.70 -22.97
C SER A 18 -12.40 -8.23 -21.88
N PHE A 19 -12.79 -8.36 -20.61
CA PHE A 19 -11.93 -8.06 -19.46
C PHE A 19 -10.70 -8.97 -19.44
N ASN A 20 -10.90 -10.30 -19.55
CA ASN A 20 -9.79 -11.26 -19.53
C ASN A 20 -8.81 -11.05 -20.70
N SER A 21 -9.32 -10.69 -21.88
CA SER A 21 -8.47 -10.32 -23.01
C SER A 21 -7.61 -9.10 -22.69
N GLY A 22 -8.23 -8.04 -22.14
CA GLY A 22 -7.52 -6.87 -21.62
C GLY A 22 -6.43 -7.27 -20.64
N TYR A 23 -6.78 -8.04 -19.61
CA TYR A 23 -5.85 -8.55 -18.59
C TYR A 23 -4.63 -9.24 -19.18
N ASN A 24 -4.83 -10.15 -20.14
CA ASN A 24 -3.73 -10.85 -20.80
C ASN A 24 -2.83 -9.91 -21.62
N HIS A 25 -3.42 -8.92 -22.30
CA HIS A 25 -2.66 -7.88 -23.01
C HIS A 25 -1.84 -7.02 -22.03
N GLY A 26 -2.46 -6.58 -20.94
CA GLY A 26 -1.80 -5.86 -19.86
C GLY A 26 -0.62 -6.65 -19.34
N CYS A 27 -0.83 -7.93 -19.01
CA CYS A 27 0.22 -8.81 -18.51
C CYS A 27 1.38 -9.04 -19.48
N SER A 28 1.08 -9.08 -20.77
CA SER A 28 2.10 -9.20 -21.82
C SER A 28 2.91 -7.92 -21.95
N ASP A 29 2.24 -6.77 -21.95
CA ASP A 29 2.86 -5.45 -22.03
C ASP A 29 3.70 -5.11 -20.81
N ALA A 30 3.32 -5.63 -19.65
CA ALA A 30 4.05 -5.46 -18.40
C ALA A 30 5.48 -6.02 -18.47
N LYS A 31 5.73 -6.99 -19.37
CA LYS A 31 7.05 -7.57 -19.65
C LYS A 31 7.86 -6.77 -20.68
N ILE A 32 7.27 -5.74 -21.28
CA ILE A 32 7.88 -4.89 -22.30
C ILE A 32 8.44 -3.62 -21.64
N SER A 33 9.77 -3.53 -21.59
CA SER A 33 10.50 -2.42 -20.97
C SER A 33 10.35 -1.11 -21.73
N ASP A 34 10.30 -1.15 -23.07
CA ASP A 34 10.06 -0.01 -23.95
C ASP A 34 8.56 0.30 -24.06
N PRO A 35 8.08 1.43 -23.48
CA PRO A 35 6.66 1.75 -23.50
C PRO A 35 6.08 1.88 -24.92
N SER A 36 6.86 2.28 -25.92
CA SER A 36 6.37 2.46 -27.29
C SER A 36 5.94 1.14 -27.97
N LYS A 37 6.47 0.01 -27.48
CA LYS A 37 6.18 -1.33 -28.03
C LYS A 37 4.95 -1.99 -27.40
N ARG A 38 4.42 -1.44 -26.31
CA ARG A 38 3.23 -1.94 -25.62
C ARG A 38 2.00 -1.87 -26.52
N TYR A 39 1.16 -2.89 -26.47
CA TYR A 39 -0.06 -3.06 -27.24
C TYR A 39 -0.88 -1.77 -27.35
N ILE A 40 -1.21 -1.11 -26.23
CA ILE A 40 -2.04 0.10 -26.24
C ILE A 40 -1.34 1.36 -26.78
N ASN A 41 -0.01 1.31 -26.96
CA ASN A 41 0.76 2.44 -27.49
C ASN A 41 1.06 2.28 -29.00
N GLN A 42 0.62 1.19 -29.61
CA GLN A 42 0.72 0.95 -31.04
C GLN A 42 -0.40 1.69 -31.80
N THR A 43 -0.08 2.16 -33.01
CA THR A 43 -1.05 2.83 -33.89
C THR A 43 -2.31 1.98 -34.08
N GLY A 44 -3.49 2.58 -33.84
CA GLY A 44 -4.78 1.92 -34.00
C GLY A 44 -5.18 0.97 -32.85
N LYS A 45 -4.41 0.91 -31.77
CA LYS A 45 -4.67 0.05 -30.59
C LYS A 45 -4.78 0.84 -29.29
N GLY A 46 -4.85 2.17 -29.40
CA GLY A 46 -4.97 3.08 -28.26
C GLY A 46 -6.21 2.81 -27.42
N PRO A 47 -6.28 3.36 -26.19
CA PRO A 47 -7.43 3.18 -25.30
C PRO A 47 -8.79 3.50 -25.94
N SER A 48 -8.85 4.45 -26.87
CA SER A 48 -10.07 4.83 -27.60
C SER A 48 -10.61 3.76 -28.56
N TYR A 49 -9.82 2.73 -28.88
CA TYR A 49 -10.20 1.62 -29.74
C TYR A 49 -10.77 0.43 -28.96
N HIS A 50 -10.87 0.55 -27.63
CA HIS A 50 -11.28 -0.53 -26.75
C HIS A 50 -12.44 -0.12 -25.85
N THR A 51 -13.21 -1.11 -25.42
CA THR A 51 -14.25 -0.90 -24.42
C THR A 51 -13.62 -0.58 -23.07
N SER A 52 -14.34 0.14 -22.21
CA SER A 52 -13.89 0.42 -20.85
C SER A 52 -13.58 -0.87 -20.08
N ASN A 53 -14.32 -1.94 -20.33
CA ASN A 53 -14.12 -3.22 -19.67
C ASN A 53 -12.82 -3.93 -20.11
N PHE A 54 -12.48 -3.88 -21.40
CA PHE A 54 -11.15 -4.30 -21.85
C PHE A 54 -10.04 -3.47 -21.20
N MET A 55 -10.21 -2.14 -21.15
CA MET A 55 -9.19 -1.25 -20.60
C MET A 55 -9.00 -1.43 -19.09
N ASN A 56 -10.07 -1.67 -18.33
CA ASN A 56 -9.98 -2.02 -16.91
C ASN A 56 -9.17 -3.31 -16.73
N GLY A 57 -9.51 -4.37 -17.49
CA GLY A 57 -8.74 -5.61 -17.48
C GLY A 57 -7.27 -5.37 -17.84
N TYR A 58 -6.99 -4.58 -18.87
CA TYR A 58 -5.64 -4.23 -19.28
C TYR A 58 -4.83 -3.58 -18.15
N TYR A 59 -5.38 -2.59 -17.45
CA TYR A 59 -4.65 -1.93 -16.38
C TYR A 59 -4.42 -2.85 -15.17
N ASP A 60 -5.41 -3.68 -14.83
CA ASP A 60 -5.29 -4.67 -13.76
C ASP A 60 -4.18 -5.69 -14.09
N GLY A 61 -4.23 -6.28 -15.28
CA GLY A 61 -3.22 -7.24 -15.72
C GLY A 61 -1.83 -6.62 -15.88
N PHE A 62 -1.75 -5.39 -16.39
CA PHE A 62 -0.47 -4.67 -16.50
C PHE A 62 0.15 -4.45 -15.13
N GLY A 63 -0.65 -4.03 -14.14
CA GLY A 63 -0.19 -3.86 -12.75
C GLY A 63 0.28 -5.17 -12.13
N ASP A 64 -0.54 -6.22 -12.21
CA ASP A 64 -0.27 -7.52 -11.60
C ASP A 64 1.00 -8.19 -12.16
N CYS A 65 1.24 -8.04 -13.46
CA CYS A 65 2.30 -8.73 -14.19
C CYS A 65 3.54 -7.87 -14.47
N LEU A 66 3.59 -6.60 -14.03
CA LEU A 66 4.77 -5.72 -14.19
C LEU A 66 6.03 -6.30 -13.58
N LYS A 67 5.85 -7.19 -12.61
CA LYS A 67 6.90 -8.08 -12.10
C LYS A 67 6.26 -9.31 -11.46
N PRO A 68 6.06 -10.40 -12.23
CA PRO A 68 5.52 -11.64 -11.69
C PRO A 68 6.53 -12.16 -10.67
N GLY A 69 6.16 -12.13 -9.39
CA GLY A 69 7.05 -12.51 -8.28
C GLY A 69 7.67 -11.35 -7.48
N ASN A 70 7.23 -10.10 -7.70
CA ASN A 70 7.58 -9.00 -6.80
C ASN A 70 7.12 -9.31 -5.37
N LYS A 71 8.06 -9.29 -4.43
CA LYS A 71 7.78 -9.49 -3.01
C LYS A 71 7.26 -8.20 -2.39
N ASN A 72 6.60 -8.30 -1.24
CA ASN A 72 6.29 -7.11 -0.47
C ASN A 72 7.59 -6.53 0.08
N PRO A 73 7.73 -5.18 0.16
CA PRO A 73 8.82 -4.59 0.89
C PRO A 73 8.72 -4.95 2.37
N VAL A 74 9.86 -5.03 3.02
CA VAL A 74 9.99 -5.21 4.47
C VAL A 74 10.10 -3.82 5.09
N ALA A 75 9.08 -3.45 5.87
CA ALA A 75 9.13 -2.28 6.74
C ALA A 75 9.92 -2.64 8.01
N ASP A 76 10.71 -1.69 8.48
CA ASP A 76 11.39 -1.70 9.78
C ASP A 76 11.15 -0.32 10.38
N ALA A 77 10.41 -0.25 11.49
CA ALA A 77 10.08 0.98 12.21
C ALA A 77 11.05 1.25 13.37
N GLY A 78 12.07 0.42 13.55
CA GLY A 78 12.97 0.42 14.70
C GLY A 78 12.51 -0.56 15.80
N PRO A 79 12.75 -0.26 17.08
CA PRO A 79 12.38 -1.14 18.18
C PRO A 79 10.86 -1.36 18.32
N ASP A 80 10.44 -2.60 18.60
CA ASP A 80 9.02 -2.97 18.80
C ASP A 80 8.32 -2.18 19.92
N LYS A 81 9.08 -1.70 20.92
CA LYS A 81 8.56 -1.00 22.09
C LYS A 81 9.46 0.15 22.49
N ILE A 82 8.86 1.29 22.81
CA ILE A 82 9.55 2.47 23.33
C ILE A 82 8.77 3.00 24.53
N GLU A 83 9.48 3.33 25.62
CA GLU A 83 8.92 4.03 26.77
C GLU A 83 9.44 5.46 26.81
N LEU A 84 8.53 6.43 26.95
CA LEU A 84 8.79 7.86 26.98
C LEU A 84 7.98 8.52 28.10
N PHE A 85 8.27 9.78 28.42
CA PHE A 85 7.46 10.64 29.28
C PHE A 85 6.62 11.61 28.44
N GLU A 86 5.60 12.21 29.06
CA GLU A 86 4.81 13.27 28.41
C GLU A 86 5.67 14.47 27.97
N GLY A 87 5.34 15.03 26.80
CA GLY A 87 6.08 16.13 26.15
C GLY A 87 7.45 15.81 25.55
N GLN A 88 7.92 14.56 25.59
CA GLN A 88 9.15 14.16 24.95
C GLN A 88 9.06 14.16 23.41
N THR A 89 10.18 14.45 22.76
CA THR A 89 10.34 14.36 21.31
C THR A 89 11.45 13.37 20.99
N ILE A 90 11.17 12.42 20.10
CA ILE A 90 12.14 11.45 19.58
C ILE A 90 12.15 11.46 18.05
N THR A 91 13.17 10.83 17.46
CA THR A 91 13.18 10.51 16.03
C THR A 91 12.84 9.04 15.86
N LEU A 92 11.80 8.76 15.08
CA LEU A 92 11.51 7.42 14.57
C LEU A 92 12.20 7.24 13.23
N ASP A 93 12.77 6.06 13.00
CA ASP A 93 13.70 5.79 11.91
C ASP A 93 13.38 4.47 11.23
N ALA A 94 12.93 4.56 9.98
CA ALA A 94 12.62 3.43 9.13
C ALA A 94 13.63 3.23 7.99
N ARG A 95 14.84 3.81 8.09
CA ARG A 95 15.87 3.71 7.05
C ARG A 95 16.37 2.28 6.79
N ASN A 96 16.16 1.37 7.73
CA ASN A 96 16.48 -0.05 7.56
C ASN A 96 15.41 -0.82 6.74
N SER A 97 14.28 -0.19 6.43
CA SER A 97 13.29 -0.79 5.53
C SER A 97 13.90 -1.06 4.17
N TYR A 98 13.53 -2.16 3.53
CA TYR A 98 14.09 -2.55 2.24
C TYR A 98 13.07 -3.30 1.39
N ASP A 99 13.28 -3.30 0.08
CA ASP A 99 12.56 -4.15 -0.84
C ASP A 99 13.50 -5.25 -1.36
N PRO A 100 13.16 -6.55 -1.21
CA PRO A 100 14.05 -7.65 -1.61
C PRO A 100 14.36 -7.73 -3.10
N ASP A 101 13.52 -7.16 -3.97
CA ASP A 101 13.67 -7.29 -5.41
C ASP A 101 13.48 -5.97 -6.17
N GLY A 102 13.19 -4.86 -5.49
CA GLY A 102 12.94 -3.53 -6.03
C GLY A 102 13.50 -2.43 -5.13
N LYS A 103 12.78 -1.32 -5.01
CA LYS A 103 13.13 -0.19 -4.15
C LYS A 103 11.90 0.42 -3.51
N ILE A 104 12.03 0.90 -2.28
CA ILE A 104 11.00 1.69 -1.61
C ILE A 104 10.94 3.08 -2.24
N VAL A 105 9.73 3.55 -2.55
CA VAL A 105 9.46 4.87 -3.15
C VAL A 105 8.59 5.78 -2.28
N LYS A 106 7.94 5.22 -1.25
CA LYS A 106 7.10 6.00 -0.33
C LYS A 106 7.20 5.44 1.10
N TYR A 107 7.24 6.35 2.07
CA TYR A 107 7.06 6.09 3.49
C TYR A 107 5.80 6.81 3.97
N GLU A 108 5.11 6.23 4.95
CA GLU A 108 3.95 6.85 5.60
C GLU A 108 3.83 6.37 7.04
N TRP A 109 4.18 7.24 7.98
CA TRP A 109 3.96 7.06 9.41
C TRP A 109 2.51 7.41 9.77
N ARG A 110 1.87 6.56 10.57
CA ARG A 110 0.48 6.75 11.01
C ARG A 110 0.24 6.18 12.39
N ASN A 111 -0.88 6.62 12.97
CA ASN A 111 -1.42 5.99 14.17
C ASN A 111 -1.87 4.56 13.80
N GLY A 112 -1.54 3.60 14.66
CA GLY A 112 -2.01 2.22 14.53
C GLY A 112 -3.51 2.12 14.83
N VAL A 113 -4.07 0.94 14.60
CA VAL A 113 -5.52 0.70 14.82
C VAL A 113 -5.89 0.51 16.29
N ASN A 114 -4.91 0.21 17.14
CA ASN A 114 -5.12 -0.09 18.56
C ASN A 114 -4.60 1.07 19.43
N ALA A 115 -5.54 1.80 20.04
CA ALA A 115 -5.26 2.77 21.09
C ALA A 115 -5.77 2.27 22.44
N ASP A 116 -5.07 2.63 23.52
CA ASP A 116 -5.58 2.53 24.87
C ASP A 116 -6.78 3.49 25.03
N PRO A 117 -7.96 3.02 25.48
CA PRO A 117 -9.11 3.88 25.71
C PRO A 117 -8.80 5.10 26.59
N GLY A 118 -9.18 6.27 26.09
CA GLY A 118 -8.94 7.55 26.75
C GLY A 118 -7.53 8.13 26.57
N CYS A 119 -6.64 7.45 25.84
CA CYS A 119 -5.28 7.92 25.60
C CYS A 119 -5.14 8.67 24.27
N PRO A 120 -4.60 9.90 24.27
CA PRO A 120 -4.31 10.62 23.05
C PRO A 120 -3.13 10.01 22.29
N TYR A 121 -3.17 10.10 20.95
CA TYR A 121 -1.99 9.81 20.11
C TYR A 121 -0.98 10.94 20.16
N GLY A 122 0.30 10.60 20.02
CA GLY A 122 1.37 11.55 19.73
C GLY A 122 1.27 12.08 18.30
N LYS A 123 2.17 13.02 17.97
CA LYS A 123 2.15 13.75 16.68
C LYS A 123 3.42 13.52 15.90
N PHE A 124 3.26 13.24 14.61
CA PHE A 124 4.36 13.21 13.64
C PHE A 124 4.55 14.58 12.99
N THR A 125 5.80 14.99 12.75
CA THR A 125 6.11 16.24 12.04
C THR A 125 6.34 16.04 10.54
N ASN A 126 7.01 14.95 10.13
CA ASN A 126 7.28 14.64 8.73
C ASN A 126 6.95 13.18 8.42
N LYS A 127 5.65 12.86 8.44
CA LYS A 127 5.17 11.47 8.34
C LYS A 127 5.48 10.77 7.01
N ASN A 128 5.93 11.46 5.97
CA ASN A 128 6.17 10.86 4.64
C ASN A 128 7.67 10.64 4.35
N SER A 129 8.50 10.63 5.38
CA SER A 129 9.96 10.51 5.30
C SER A 129 10.43 9.22 5.97
N PRO A 130 11.57 8.62 5.54
CA PRO A 130 12.16 7.47 6.22
C PRO A 130 12.50 7.77 7.68
N THR A 131 12.74 9.04 8.03
CA THR A 131 12.84 9.50 9.42
C THR A 131 11.79 10.56 9.72
N THR A 132 11.15 10.51 10.88
CA THR A 132 10.18 11.53 11.33
C THR A 132 10.40 11.88 12.80
N GLN A 133 10.17 13.14 13.20
CA GLN A 133 10.07 13.43 14.63
C GLN A 133 8.69 13.06 15.13
N PHE A 134 8.67 12.46 16.31
CA PHE A 134 7.48 12.06 17.04
C PHE A 134 7.46 12.78 18.40
N VAL A 135 6.35 13.46 18.68
CA VAL A 135 6.13 14.23 19.91
C VAL A 135 5.04 13.54 20.73
N THR A 136 5.34 13.20 21.99
CA THR A 136 4.37 12.59 22.90
C THR A 136 3.33 13.62 23.38
N PRO A 137 2.12 13.18 23.78
CA PRO A 137 1.13 14.05 24.44
C PRO A 137 1.71 14.70 25.71
N THR A 138 1.16 15.86 26.12
CA THR A 138 1.71 16.71 27.21
C THR A 138 0.77 16.89 28.42
N SER A 139 -0.31 16.11 28.53
CA SER A 139 -1.32 16.27 29.59
C SER A 139 -2.05 14.96 29.82
N LEU A 140 -1.30 13.93 30.20
CA LEU A 140 -1.87 12.62 30.46
C LEU A 140 -2.53 12.56 31.83
N THR A 141 -3.59 11.76 31.94
CA THR A 141 -4.28 11.47 33.22
C THR A 141 -3.93 10.08 33.78
N LYS A 142 -3.21 9.29 32.98
CA LYS A 142 -2.66 7.96 33.28
C LYS A 142 -1.54 7.65 32.28
N ASP A 143 -0.74 6.62 32.57
CA ASP A 143 0.13 6.01 31.56
C ASP A 143 -0.70 5.56 30.35
N CYS A 144 -0.15 5.78 29.15
CA CYS A 144 -0.86 5.53 27.90
C CYS A 144 -0.01 4.73 26.93
N SER A 145 -0.57 3.66 26.36
CA SER A 145 0.13 2.82 25.38
C SER A 145 -0.64 2.75 24.07
N ASN A 146 -0.06 3.30 23.01
CA ASN A 146 -0.68 3.35 21.69
C ASN A 146 0.24 2.75 20.63
N TRP A 147 -0.33 2.05 19.65
CA TRP A 147 0.42 1.55 18.50
C TRP A 147 0.59 2.63 17.44
N TYR A 148 1.75 2.63 16.79
CA TYR A 148 2.08 3.45 15.63
C TYR A 148 2.67 2.56 14.55
N GLU A 149 2.49 2.95 13.30
CA GLU A 149 2.91 2.14 12.16
C GLU A 149 3.70 2.97 11.16
N VAL A 150 4.67 2.34 10.51
CA VAL A 150 5.22 2.81 9.22
C VAL A 150 4.70 1.91 8.10
N VAL A 151 4.20 2.53 7.05
CA VAL A 151 3.87 1.86 5.79
C VAL A 151 4.94 2.25 4.78
N VAL A 152 5.59 1.26 4.19
CA VAL A 152 6.49 1.47 3.05
C VAL A 152 5.82 0.95 1.78
N THR A 153 6.01 1.64 0.66
CA THR A 153 5.52 1.22 -0.66
C THR A 153 6.67 1.15 -1.63
N ASP A 154 6.76 0.04 -2.37
CA ASP A 154 7.79 -0.17 -3.36
C ASP A 154 7.45 0.49 -4.71
N ASN A 155 8.40 0.45 -5.64
CA ASN A 155 8.24 1.00 -6.98
C ASN A 155 7.29 0.20 -7.90
N TYR A 156 6.65 -0.85 -7.38
CA TYR A 156 5.64 -1.67 -8.04
C TYR A 156 4.27 -1.62 -7.32
N GLY A 157 4.15 -0.78 -6.28
CA GLY A 157 2.91 -0.56 -5.52
C GLY A 157 2.64 -1.54 -4.38
N LYS A 158 3.50 -2.55 -4.11
CA LYS A 158 3.32 -3.42 -2.93
C LYS A 158 3.69 -2.68 -1.65
N ARG A 159 3.12 -3.14 -0.54
CA ARG A 159 3.22 -2.47 0.76
C ARG A 159 3.76 -3.41 1.84
N GLY A 160 4.62 -2.85 2.67
CA GLY A 160 5.10 -3.42 3.93
C GLY A 160 4.61 -2.56 5.06
N VAL A 161 4.32 -3.17 6.21
CA VAL A 161 3.91 -2.46 7.42
C VAL A 161 4.73 -3.00 8.58
N ASP A 162 5.20 -2.10 9.42
CA ASP A 162 5.79 -2.45 10.71
C ASP A 162 5.22 -1.53 11.79
N ALA A 163 5.15 -2.04 13.02
CA ALA A 163 4.42 -1.42 14.11
C ALA A 163 5.26 -1.34 15.38
N ILE A 164 5.15 -0.20 16.07
CA ILE A 164 5.82 0.06 17.34
C ILE A 164 4.77 0.40 18.40
N LEU A 165 4.93 -0.17 19.59
CA LEU A 165 4.15 0.21 20.77
C LEU A 165 4.90 1.30 21.52
N ILE A 166 4.30 2.49 21.62
CA ILE A 166 4.88 3.57 22.43
C ILE A 166 4.05 3.71 23.70
N THR A 167 4.71 3.50 24.84
CA THR A 167 4.17 3.78 26.17
C THR A 167 4.66 5.15 26.61
N VAL A 168 3.72 6.04 26.91
CA VAL A 168 3.99 7.37 27.45
C VAL A 168 3.59 7.37 28.92
N LYS A 169 4.58 7.57 29.78
CA LYS A 169 4.45 7.72 31.22
C LYS A 169 3.90 9.10 31.57
N GLN A 170 2.89 9.12 32.42
CA GLN A 170 2.41 10.35 33.04
C GLN A 170 3.51 10.89 33.96
N LEU A 171 3.74 12.21 33.92
CA LEU A 171 4.63 12.90 34.85
C LEU A 171 3.91 13.33 36.13
#